data_AF-A0A4Q9LQV6-F1
#
_entry.id   AF-A0A4Q9LQV6-F1
#
_cell.length_a   1.000
_cell.length_b   1.000
_cell.length_c   1.000
_cell.angle_alpha   90.00
_cell.angle_beta   90.00
_cell.angle_gamma   90.00
#
_symmetry.space_group_name_H-M   'P 1'
#
loop_
_entity.id
_entity.type
_entity.pdbx_description
1 polymer ?
#
loop_
_entity_poly.entity_id
_entity_poly.type
_entity_poly.pdbx_seq_one_letter_code
_entity_poly.pdbx_strand_id
1 'polypeptide(L)'
;MSKKAYDLIYHAYLTQCIENLNLPDWILKFIKVIISKWKIDISVGPEKIMSKKIDRGILQGDSLSPLLFVLCMDPLSRKLNEKYTKVTIKTDAESHATNHLLFIDDLKLLAEDGQTLEEMTEEVKKFMNNIGLEINKEKSATNDPCCEDTATLLEGIGVYKYLGIIEDSRGIPTSKSFEEVQTKLIARVERLCRTRLNARNLFQAINQHAISL
;
A
#
# COMPACT_ATOMS: atom_id res chain seq x y z
N MET A 1 -1.30 -6.77 -0.69
CA MET A 1 -1.17 -7.18 0.74
C MET A 1 -2.56 -7.31 1.40
N SER A 2 -2.64 -7.48 2.73
CA SER A 2 -3.80 -7.92 3.54
C SER A 2 -5.15 -7.21 3.27
N LYS A 3 -6.28 -7.95 3.38
CA LYS A 3 -7.61 -7.34 3.55
C LYS A 3 -7.63 -6.71 4.96
N LYS A 4 -7.34 -5.40 5.06
CA LYS A 4 -7.38 -4.56 6.28
C LYS A 4 -6.06 -4.48 7.07
N ALA A 5 -4.95 -4.18 6.40
CA ALA A 5 -3.66 -4.01 7.08
C ALA A 5 -3.71 -2.96 8.22
N TYR A 6 -4.46 -1.87 8.03
CA TYR A 6 -4.65 -0.86 9.06
C TYR A 6 -5.30 -1.43 10.33
N ASP A 7 -6.25 -2.35 10.24
CA ASP A 7 -7.06 -2.81 11.39
C ASP A 7 -6.33 -3.83 12.28
N LEU A 8 -5.14 -4.28 11.88
CA LEU A 8 -4.51 -5.47 12.43
C LEU A 8 -3.25 -5.18 13.27
N ILE A 9 -2.60 -4.03 13.05
CA ILE A 9 -1.33 -3.68 13.73
C ILE A 9 -1.52 -3.61 15.25
N TYR A 10 -0.65 -4.28 16.01
CA TYR A 10 -0.66 -4.19 17.47
C TYR A 10 -0.25 -2.80 17.96
N HIS A 11 -1.03 -2.22 18.88
CA HIS A 11 -0.71 -0.91 19.48
C HIS A 11 0.60 -0.93 20.26
N ALA A 12 0.95 -2.06 20.87
CA ALA A 12 2.23 -2.24 21.57
C ALA A 12 3.41 -2.06 20.59
N TYR A 13 3.33 -2.69 19.41
CA TYR A 13 4.34 -2.56 18.37
C TYR A 13 4.41 -1.13 17.82
N LEU A 14 3.26 -0.51 17.50
CA LEU A 14 3.20 0.88 17.05
C LEU A 14 3.85 1.83 18.08
N THR A 15 3.56 1.62 19.36
CA THR A 15 4.14 2.42 20.46
C THR A 15 5.65 2.26 20.51
N GLN A 16 6.16 1.03 20.39
CA GLN A 16 7.59 0.75 20.35
C GLN A 16 8.27 1.43 19.15
N CYS A 17 7.65 1.41 17.97
CA CYS A 17 8.16 2.12 16.80
C CYS A 17 8.30 3.62 17.05
N ILE A 18 7.29 4.25 17.68
CA ILE A 18 7.31 5.69 17.97
C ILE A 18 8.37 6.02 19.04
N GLU A 19 8.53 5.18 20.06
CA GLU A 19 9.56 5.35 21.10
C GLU A 19 10.98 5.33 20.52
N ASN A 20 11.20 4.54 19.48
CA ASN A 20 12.50 4.42 18.81
C ASN A 20 12.84 5.61 17.88
N LEU A 21 11.93 6.56 17.67
CA LEU A 21 12.16 7.74 16.81
C LEU A 21 12.94 8.86 17.49
N ASN A 22 13.28 8.72 18.78
CA ASN A 22 13.99 9.75 19.58
C ASN A 22 13.34 11.14 19.49
N LEU A 23 12.00 11.18 19.47
CA LEU A 23 11.22 12.42 19.46
C LEU A 23 11.23 13.09 20.84
N PRO A 24 11.04 14.42 20.91
CA PRO A 24 10.79 15.10 22.18
C PRO A 24 9.64 14.44 22.97
N ASP A 25 9.82 14.29 24.29
CA ASP A 25 8.88 13.58 25.17
C ASP A 25 7.44 14.05 25.05
N TRP A 26 7.23 15.35 24.83
CA TRP A 26 5.90 15.92 24.69
C TRP A 26 5.16 15.42 23.43
N ILE A 27 5.89 15.19 22.32
CA ILE A 27 5.33 14.61 21.09
C ILE A 27 5.01 13.13 21.30
N LEU A 28 5.96 12.38 21.87
CA LEU A 28 5.78 10.96 22.17
C LEU A 28 4.55 10.75 23.05
N LYS A 29 4.42 11.54 24.12
CA LYS A 29 3.27 11.51 25.03
C LYS A 29 1.98 11.89 24.31
N PHE A 30 2.01 12.91 23.46
CA PHE A 30 0.84 13.32 22.67
C PHE A 30 0.33 12.18 21.77
N ILE A 31 1.22 11.54 20.99
CA ILE A 31 0.84 10.44 20.10
C ILE A 31 0.30 9.25 20.90
N LYS A 32 0.98 8.85 22.00
CA LYS A 32 0.50 7.78 22.88
C LYS A 32 -0.90 8.06 23.45
N VAL A 33 -1.16 9.31 23.87
CA VAL A 33 -2.48 9.72 24.37
C VAL A 33 -3.53 9.63 23.27
N ILE A 34 -3.22 10.04 22.04
CA ILE A 34 -4.13 9.90 20.89
C ILE A 34 -4.48 8.43 20.67
N ILE A 35 -3.47 7.55 20.54
CA ILE A 35 -3.67 6.11 20.30
C ILE A 35 -4.53 5.50 21.41
N SER A 36 -4.27 5.83 22.67
CA SER A 36 -5.03 5.31 23.82
C SER A 36 -6.52 5.68 23.83
N LYS A 37 -6.89 6.76 23.13
CA LYS A 37 -8.25 7.29 23.04
C LYS A 37 -9.02 6.76 21.83
N TRP A 38 -8.39 5.98 20.95
CA TRP A 38 -9.05 5.41 19.78
C TRP A 38 -10.22 4.50 20.18
N LYS A 39 -11.41 4.87 19.69
CA LYS A 39 -12.66 4.15 19.92
C LYS A 39 -13.58 4.32 18.72
N ILE A 40 -14.47 3.37 18.52
CA ILE A 40 -15.53 3.39 17.52
C ILE A 40 -16.85 3.61 18.24
N ASP A 41 -17.58 4.63 17.82
CA ASP A 41 -18.93 4.91 18.28
C ASP A 41 -19.90 4.66 17.12
N ILE A 42 -20.80 3.68 17.28
CA ILE A 42 -21.82 3.32 16.29
C ILE A 42 -23.15 3.90 16.76
N SER A 43 -23.78 4.73 15.92
CA SER A 43 -25.05 5.38 16.21
C SER A 43 -26.01 5.23 15.03
N VAL A 44 -27.30 5.10 15.30
CA VAL A 44 -28.37 5.12 14.29
C VAL A 44 -29.31 6.26 14.65
N GLY A 45 -29.30 7.31 13.82
CA GLY A 45 -29.97 8.57 14.14
C GLY A 45 -29.37 9.20 15.42
N PRO A 46 -30.20 9.67 16.37
CA PRO A 46 -29.72 10.23 17.63
C PRO A 46 -29.28 9.19 18.66
N GLU A 47 -29.56 7.90 18.42
CA GLU A 47 -29.31 6.84 19.39
C GLU A 47 -27.93 6.20 19.19
N LYS A 48 -27.13 6.15 20.26
CA LYS A 48 -25.83 5.47 20.28
C LYS A 48 -26.01 4.00 20.62
N ILE A 49 -25.75 3.14 19.64
CA ILE A 49 -25.89 1.68 19.76
C ILE A 49 -24.68 1.07 20.47
N MET A 50 -23.47 1.54 20.15
CA MET A 50 -22.24 0.93 20.65
C MET A 50 -21.14 1.96 20.83
N SER A 51 -20.33 1.76 21.86
CA SER A 51 -18.99 2.36 21.99
C SER A 51 -18.02 1.22 22.24
N LYS A 52 -17.00 1.08 21.39
CA LYS A 52 -15.97 0.06 21.56
C LYS A 52 -14.59 0.69 21.43
N LYS A 53 -13.72 0.43 22.41
CA LYS A 53 -12.31 0.81 22.33
C LYS A 53 -11.63 0.01 21.21
N ILE A 54 -10.71 0.64 20.51
CA ILE A 54 -9.88 -0.04 19.51
C ILE A 54 -8.66 -0.59 20.23
N ASP A 55 -8.54 -1.92 20.29
CA ASP A 55 -7.42 -2.60 20.96
C ASP A 55 -6.25 -2.91 20.00
N ARG A 56 -6.51 -2.88 18.69
CA ARG A 56 -5.52 -3.04 17.63
C ARG A 56 -5.93 -2.27 16.38
N GLY A 57 -4.94 -1.93 15.57
CA GLY A 57 -5.10 -1.23 14.30
C GLY A 57 -4.98 0.29 14.41
N ILE A 58 -4.75 0.91 13.27
CA ILE A 58 -4.60 2.35 13.04
C ILE A 58 -5.90 2.88 12.44
N LEU A 59 -6.43 3.98 12.99
CA LEU A 59 -7.70 4.57 12.56
C LEU A 59 -7.67 5.07 11.11
N GLN A 60 -8.45 4.48 10.21
CA GLN A 60 -8.57 5.00 8.85
C GLN A 60 -9.34 6.33 8.81
N GLY A 61 -8.88 7.27 7.98
CA GLY A 61 -9.50 8.60 7.81
C GLY A 61 -8.87 9.72 8.62
N ASP A 62 -7.93 9.42 9.51
CA ASP A 62 -7.09 10.43 10.17
C ASP A 62 -5.86 10.76 9.29
N SER A 63 -5.50 12.04 9.24
CA SER A 63 -4.30 12.54 8.54
C SER A 63 -2.98 11.92 9.01
N LEU A 64 -2.90 11.51 10.28
CA LEU A 64 -1.70 10.92 10.88
C LEU A 64 -1.56 9.43 10.55
N SER A 65 -2.65 8.76 10.22
CA SER A 65 -2.68 7.31 10.05
C SER A 65 -1.80 6.75 8.94
N PRO A 66 -1.72 7.37 7.74
CA PRO A 66 -0.78 6.93 6.71
C PRO A 66 0.67 6.98 7.20
N LEU A 67 1.05 8.04 7.94
CA LEU A 67 2.40 8.17 8.48
C LEU A 67 2.69 7.11 9.55
N LEU A 68 1.75 6.86 10.46
CA LEU A 68 1.89 5.80 11.46
C LEU A 68 2.05 4.42 10.81
N PHE A 69 1.36 4.16 9.71
CA PHE A 69 1.51 2.92 8.97
C PHE A 69 2.91 2.80 8.35
N VAL A 70 3.41 3.86 7.71
CA VAL A 70 4.78 3.88 7.16
C VAL A 70 5.82 3.65 8.26
N LEU A 71 5.66 4.27 9.43
CA LEU A 71 6.55 4.07 10.58
C LEU A 71 6.56 2.62 11.08
N CYS A 72 5.43 1.92 11.03
CA CYS A 72 5.36 0.50 11.35
C CYS A 72 6.10 -0.39 10.33
N MET A 73 6.18 0.03 9.07
CA MET A 73 6.82 -0.75 8.02
C MET A 73 8.31 -0.40 7.82
N ASP A 74 8.77 0.75 8.32
CA ASP A 74 10.15 1.21 8.21
C ASP A 74 11.19 0.17 8.71
N PRO A 75 11.00 -0.52 9.85
CA PRO A 75 11.95 -1.55 10.29
C PRO A 75 12.10 -2.71 9.28
N LEU A 76 11.03 -3.08 8.58
CA LEU A 76 11.10 -4.08 7.51
C LEU A 76 11.91 -3.55 6.33
N SER A 77 11.64 -2.32 5.90
CA SER A 77 12.38 -1.69 4.79
C SER A 77 13.88 -1.61 5.07
N ARG A 78 14.27 -1.21 6.28
CA ARG A 78 15.68 -1.20 6.71
C ARG A 78 16.29 -2.60 6.68
N LYS A 79 15.61 -3.59 7.27
CA LYS A 79 16.08 -4.98 7.30
C LYS A 79 16.29 -5.56 5.89
N LEU A 80 15.38 -5.27 4.96
CA LEU A 80 15.51 -5.70 3.57
C LEU A 80 16.69 -5.02 2.88
N ASN A 81 16.87 -3.71 3.07
CA ASN A 81 17.98 -2.95 2.49
C ASN A 81 19.36 -3.36 3.05
N GLU A 82 19.43 -3.77 4.32
CA GLU A 82 20.67 -4.20 4.96
C GLU A 82 21.11 -5.60 4.52
N LYS A 83 20.16 -6.51 4.27
CA LYS A 83 20.43 -7.94 4.08
C LYS A 83 20.48 -8.39 2.62
N TYR A 84 19.74 -7.73 1.72
CA TYR A 84 19.55 -8.22 0.35
C TYR A 84 20.03 -7.22 -0.70
N THR A 85 20.54 -7.75 -1.81
CA THR A 85 21.00 -6.95 -2.96
C THR A 85 19.85 -6.22 -3.63
N LYS A 86 20.15 -5.07 -4.23
CA LYS A 86 19.16 -4.23 -4.93
C LYS A 86 19.15 -4.56 -6.42
N VAL A 87 17.95 -4.62 -6.99
CA VAL A 87 17.75 -4.75 -8.44
C VAL A 87 17.82 -3.37 -9.06
N THR A 88 18.59 -3.22 -10.14
CA THR A 88 18.70 -1.96 -10.87
C THR A 88 17.68 -1.90 -12.00
N ILE A 89 16.79 -0.93 -11.94
CA ILE A 89 15.81 -0.60 -12.97
C ILE A 89 16.33 0.62 -13.73
N LYS A 90 16.61 0.42 -15.03
CA LYS A 90 16.99 1.50 -15.93
C LYS A 90 15.75 2.05 -16.62
N THR A 91 15.59 3.37 -16.56
CA THR A 91 14.65 4.13 -17.38
C THR A 91 15.42 4.96 -18.40
N ASP A 92 14.73 5.53 -19.40
CA ASP A 92 15.37 6.32 -20.46
C ASP A 92 16.12 7.56 -19.93
N ALA A 93 15.78 8.03 -18.71
CA ALA A 93 16.36 9.21 -18.08
C ALA A 93 17.26 8.88 -16.87
N GLU A 94 16.90 7.86 -16.07
CA GLU A 94 17.54 7.60 -14.77
C GLU A 94 17.65 6.09 -14.47
N SER A 95 18.59 5.74 -13.59
CA SER A 95 18.77 4.38 -13.08
C SER A 95 18.47 4.36 -11.59
N HIS A 96 17.50 3.54 -11.17
CA HIS A 96 17.11 3.38 -9.77
C HIS A 96 17.44 1.96 -9.30
N ALA A 97 17.96 1.82 -8.08
CA ALA A 97 18.23 0.51 -7.48
C ALA A 97 17.42 0.33 -6.20
N THR A 98 16.60 -0.72 -6.15
CA THR A 98 15.84 -1.11 -4.95
C THR A 98 15.58 -2.62 -4.95
N ASN A 99 15.33 -3.19 -3.77
CA ASN A 99 14.88 -4.58 -3.62
C ASN A 99 13.41 -4.69 -3.20
N HIS A 100 12.76 -3.57 -2.92
CA HIS A 100 11.32 -3.54 -2.68
C HIS A 100 10.70 -2.20 -3.04
N LEU A 101 9.40 -2.23 -3.33
CA LEU A 101 8.53 -1.07 -3.38
C LEU A 101 7.50 -1.23 -2.28
N LEU A 102 7.37 -0.19 -1.46
CA LEU A 102 6.41 -0.15 -0.37
C LEU A 102 5.52 1.06 -0.55
N PHE A 103 4.23 0.83 -0.79
CA PHE A 103 3.22 1.87 -0.89
C PHE A 103 2.07 1.55 0.06
N ILE A 104 2.12 2.12 1.26
CA ILE A 104 1.15 1.84 2.33
C ILE A 104 1.04 0.31 2.52
N ASP A 105 -0.12 -0.28 2.23
CA ASP A 105 -0.42 -1.68 2.36
C ASP A 105 -0.18 -2.45 1.06
N ASP A 106 0.64 -1.96 0.14
CA ASP A 106 1.13 -2.74 -0.98
C ASP A 106 2.66 -2.85 -0.90
N LEU A 107 3.15 -4.09 -0.89
CA LEU A 107 4.56 -4.44 -0.87
C LEU A 107 4.86 -5.29 -2.09
N LYS A 108 5.86 -4.87 -2.88
CA LYS A 108 6.41 -5.62 -4.01
C LYS A 108 7.88 -5.87 -3.74
N LEU A 109 8.31 -7.14 -3.81
CA LEU A 109 9.71 -7.53 -3.65
C LEU A 109 10.34 -7.71 -5.02
N LEU A 110 11.63 -7.40 -5.12
CA LEU A 110 12.44 -7.48 -6.33
C LEU A 110 13.76 -8.16 -5.99
N ALA A 111 14.06 -9.23 -6.71
CA ALA A 111 15.32 -9.96 -6.61
C ALA A 111 15.76 -10.42 -8.00
N GLU A 112 17.05 -10.68 -8.19
CA GLU A 112 17.59 -11.19 -9.46
C GLU A 112 17.41 -12.71 -9.61
N ASP A 113 17.27 -13.42 -8.49
CA ASP A 113 17.14 -14.88 -8.44
C ASP A 113 16.03 -15.31 -7.46
N GLY A 114 15.47 -16.50 -7.71
CA GLY A 114 14.36 -17.06 -6.93
C GLY A 114 14.75 -17.39 -5.49
N GLN A 115 16.00 -17.78 -5.22
CA GLN A 115 16.44 -18.10 -3.86
C GLN A 115 16.43 -16.85 -2.97
N THR A 116 16.98 -15.74 -3.46
CA THR A 116 16.93 -14.44 -2.78
C THR A 116 15.47 -14.00 -2.56
N LEU A 117 14.60 -14.19 -3.56
CA LEU A 117 13.18 -13.86 -3.44
C LEU A 117 12.46 -14.69 -2.36
N GLU A 118 12.72 -15.99 -2.29
CA GLU A 118 12.18 -16.90 -1.27
C GLU A 118 12.61 -16.46 0.14
N GLU A 119 13.92 -16.18 0.32
CA GLU A 119 14.46 -15.71 1.59
C GLU A 119 13.85 -14.37 2.02
N MET A 120 13.69 -13.43 1.09
CA MET A 120 13.04 -12.14 1.34
C MET A 120 11.57 -12.33 1.71
N THR A 121 10.87 -13.22 1.03
CA THR A 121 9.45 -13.52 1.28
C THR A 121 9.25 -14.11 2.67
N GLU A 122 10.11 -15.03 3.09
CA GLU A 122 10.05 -15.62 4.43
C GLU A 122 10.38 -14.58 5.53
N GLU A 123 11.33 -13.68 5.27
CA GLU A 123 11.64 -12.57 6.17
C GLU A 123 10.44 -11.62 6.35
N VAL A 124 9.77 -11.28 5.24
CA VAL A 124 8.55 -10.48 5.23
C VAL A 124 7.42 -11.19 5.98
N LYS A 125 7.21 -12.48 5.73
CA LYS A 125 6.17 -13.30 6.39
C LYS A 125 6.36 -13.33 7.90
N LYS A 126 7.60 -13.58 8.37
CA LYS A 126 7.96 -13.51 9.79
C LYS A 126 7.70 -12.13 10.39
N PHE A 127 8.12 -11.08 9.69
CA PHE A 127 7.90 -9.71 10.14
C PHE A 127 6.40 -9.38 10.26
N MET A 128 5.61 -9.67 9.23
CA MET A 128 4.18 -9.40 9.22
C MET A 128 3.48 -10.08 10.40
N ASN A 129 3.75 -11.37 10.62
CA ASN A 129 3.18 -12.12 11.75
C ASN A 129 3.51 -11.48 13.11
N ASN A 130 4.74 -10.98 13.29
CA ASN A 130 5.15 -10.34 14.54
C ASN A 130 4.39 -9.04 14.83
N ILE A 131 3.96 -8.32 13.80
CA ILE A 131 3.25 -7.04 13.94
C ILE A 131 1.73 -7.19 13.87
N GLY A 132 1.23 -8.42 13.73
CA GLY A 132 -0.18 -8.77 13.66
C GLY A 132 -0.77 -8.74 12.25
N LEU A 133 0.07 -8.55 11.22
CA LEU A 133 -0.33 -8.59 9.82
C LEU A 133 -0.24 -10.02 9.27
N GLU A 134 -1.06 -10.30 8.26
CA GLU A 134 -1.05 -11.57 7.54
C GLU A 134 -0.98 -11.32 6.03
N ILE A 135 -0.20 -12.14 5.33
CA ILE A 135 -0.16 -12.10 3.87
C ILE A 135 -1.45 -12.70 3.33
N ASN A 136 -2.14 -11.93 2.48
CA ASN A 136 -3.31 -12.43 1.79
C ASN A 136 -2.89 -13.05 0.45
N LYS A 137 -2.84 -14.39 0.40
CA LYS A 137 -2.46 -15.14 -0.80
C LYS A 137 -3.33 -14.80 -2.01
N GLU A 138 -4.66 -14.71 -1.84
CA GLU A 138 -5.61 -14.40 -2.92
C GLU A 138 -5.35 -13.03 -3.59
N LYS A 139 -4.71 -12.11 -2.86
CA LYS A 139 -4.38 -10.75 -3.33
C LYS A 139 -2.90 -10.58 -3.68
N SER A 140 -2.09 -11.61 -3.49
CA SER A 140 -0.65 -11.57 -3.70
C SER A 140 -0.32 -12.42 -4.91
N ALA A 141 0.65 -11.97 -5.70
CA ALA A 141 1.09 -12.69 -6.89
C ALA A 141 2.62 -12.80 -6.90
N THR A 142 3.12 -13.89 -7.48
CA THR A 142 4.55 -14.14 -7.71
C THR A 142 4.77 -14.59 -9.15
N ASN A 143 5.92 -14.26 -9.71
CA ASN A 143 6.39 -14.79 -10.98
C ASN A 143 7.36 -15.96 -10.82
N ASP A 144 7.74 -16.30 -9.59
CA ASP A 144 8.63 -17.41 -9.27
C ASP A 144 7.89 -18.50 -8.46
N PRO A 145 7.97 -19.78 -8.86
CA PRO A 145 7.35 -20.90 -8.16
C PRO A 145 7.79 -21.07 -6.70
N CYS A 146 8.98 -20.60 -6.30
CA CYS A 146 9.47 -20.72 -4.92
C CYS A 146 8.52 -20.05 -3.90
N CYS A 147 7.77 -19.03 -4.32
CA CYS A 147 6.86 -18.26 -3.46
C CYS A 147 5.38 -18.63 -3.66
N GLU A 148 5.07 -19.76 -4.32
CA GLU A 148 3.69 -20.19 -4.58
C GLU A 148 2.92 -20.52 -3.28
N ASP A 149 3.61 -20.85 -2.20
CA ASP A 149 2.99 -21.08 -0.90
C ASP A 149 2.28 -19.81 -0.37
N THR A 150 2.88 -18.65 -0.62
CA THR A 150 2.55 -17.34 -0.05
C THR A 150 1.78 -16.45 -1.02
N ALA A 151 1.95 -16.65 -2.33
CA ALA A 151 1.32 -15.86 -3.38
C ALA A 151 0.84 -16.74 -4.55
N THR A 152 -0.12 -16.25 -5.34
CA THR A 152 -0.57 -16.96 -6.55
C THR A 152 0.47 -16.83 -7.66
N LEU A 153 0.91 -17.96 -8.22
CA LEU A 153 1.86 -17.98 -9.34
C LEU A 153 1.23 -17.40 -10.62
N LEU A 154 1.93 -16.49 -11.29
CA LEU A 154 1.56 -15.91 -12.57
C LEU A 154 2.10 -16.77 -13.71
N GLU A 155 1.29 -17.72 -14.20
CA GLU A 155 1.67 -18.57 -15.33
C GLU A 155 1.39 -17.91 -16.69
N GLY A 156 2.33 -18.00 -17.64
CA GLY A 156 2.14 -17.63 -19.04
C GLY A 156 1.78 -16.15 -19.25
N ILE A 157 0.52 -15.89 -19.67
CA ILE A 157 -0.06 -14.54 -19.90
C ILE A 157 -0.64 -13.97 -18.59
N GLY A 158 -0.25 -14.53 -17.44
CA GLY A 158 -0.64 -14.03 -16.12
C GLY A 158 -0.28 -12.55 -15.99
N VAL A 159 -1.27 -11.74 -15.62
CA VAL A 159 -1.11 -10.32 -15.37
C VAL A 159 -1.45 -9.98 -13.93
N TYR A 160 -0.70 -9.06 -13.34
CA TYR A 160 -0.93 -8.55 -12.00
C TYR A 160 -1.14 -7.05 -12.03
N LYS A 161 -2.02 -6.54 -11.16
CA LYS A 161 -2.32 -5.12 -11.09
C LYS A 161 -1.65 -4.51 -9.87
N TYR A 162 -0.63 -3.69 -10.09
CA TYR A 162 0.08 -2.96 -9.05
C TYR A 162 -0.21 -1.45 -9.18
N LEU A 163 -0.79 -0.84 -8.13
CA LEU A 163 -1.14 0.59 -8.08
C LEU A 163 -1.92 1.11 -9.31
N GLY A 164 -2.77 0.26 -9.91
CA GLY A 164 -3.55 0.62 -11.08
C GLY A 164 -2.94 0.21 -12.43
N ILE A 165 -1.66 -0.12 -12.45
CA ILE A 165 -0.91 -0.54 -13.64
C ILE A 165 -0.97 -2.07 -13.76
N ILE A 166 -1.31 -2.56 -14.95
CA ILE A 166 -1.35 -4.00 -15.24
C ILE A 166 0.02 -4.41 -15.79
N GLU A 167 0.74 -5.23 -15.05
CA GLU A 167 2.04 -5.78 -15.37
C GLU A 167 1.91 -7.25 -15.80
N ASP A 168 2.79 -7.71 -16.69
CA ASP A 168 2.92 -9.13 -17.03
C ASP A 168 3.82 -9.88 -16.02
N SER A 169 4.04 -11.18 -16.25
CA SER A 169 4.93 -12.02 -15.42
C SER A 169 6.40 -11.56 -15.38
N ARG A 170 6.81 -10.65 -16.28
CA ARG A 170 8.14 -10.02 -16.28
C ARG A 170 8.14 -8.71 -15.51
N GLY A 171 7.00 -8.30 -14.93
CA GLY A 171 6.83 -7.03 -14.26
C GLY A 171 6.76 -5.83 -15.22
N ILE A 172 6.53 -6.05 -16.52
CA ILE A 172 6.47 -5.00 -17.53
C ILE A 172 5.02 -4.53 -17.68
N PRO A 173 4.75 -3.21 -17.63
CA PRO A 173 3.42 -2.67 -17.92
C PRO A 173 2.92 -3.11 -19.30
N THR A 174 1.74 -3.72 -19.32
CA THR A 174 1.10 -4.22 -20.55
C THR A 174 0.44 -3.08 -21.32
N SER A 175 0.39 -3.19 -22.66
CA SER A 175 -0.36 -2.23 -23.51
C SER A 175 -1.83 -2.13 -23.10
N LYS A 176 -2.41 -3.22 -22.61
CA LYS A 176 -3.78 -3.27 -22.07
C LYS A 176 -3.97 -2.32 -20.87
N SER A 177 -2.94 -2.14 -20.03
CA SER A 177 -2.98 -1.14 -18.95
C SER A 177 -3.18 0.27 -19.50
N PHE A 178 -2.46 0.62 -20.56
CA PHE A 178 -2.57 1.93 -21.22
C PHE A 178 -3.92 2.10 -21.88
N GLU A 179 -4.44 1.08 -22.56
CA GLU A 179 -5.78 1.09 -23.16
C GLU A 179 -6.88 1.27 -22.10
N GLU A 180 -6.78 0.61 -20.94
CA GLU A 180 -7.74 0.78 -19.84
C GLU A 180 -7.71 2.19 -19.26
N VAL A 181 -6.52 2.75 -19.05
CA VAL A 181 -6.35 4.13 -18.57
C VAL A 181 -6.93 5.10 -19.59
N GLN A 182 -6.61 4.93 -20.88
CA GLN A 182 -7.13 5.74 -21.97
C GLN A 182 -8.66 5.67 -22.04
N THR A 183 -9.23 4.47 -21.96
CA THR A 183 -10.68 4.25 -22.00
C THR A 183 -11.38 4.96 -20.84
N LYS A 184 -10.84 4.84 -19.62
CA LYS A 184 -11.38 5.54 -18.44
C LYS A 184 -11.29 7.05 -18.59
N LEU A 185 -10.20 7.55 -19.16
CA LEU A 185 -9.98 8.97 -19.38
C LEU A 185 -10.97 9.52 -20.41
N ILE A 186 -11.14 8.83 -21.55
CA ILE A 186 -12.14 9.15 -22.58
C ILE A 186 -13.55 9.15 -21.97
N ALA A 187 -13.92 8.11 -21.22
CA ALA A 187 -15.24 8.03 -20.59
C ALA A 187 -15.50 9.19 -19.60
N ARG A 188 -14.49 9.64 -18.86
CA ARG A 188 -14.60 10.82 -17.99
C ARG A 188 -14.81 12.10 -18.79
N VAL A 189 -14.05 12.29 -19.88
CA VAL A 189 -14.21 13.44 -20.79
C VAL A 189 -15.60 13.44 -21.42
N GLU A 190 -16.05 12.31 -21.98
CA GLU A 190 -17.39 12.21 -22.57
C GLU A 190 -18.50 12.54 -21.57
N ARG A 191 -18.38 12.06 -20.34
CA ARG A 191 -19.33 12.39 -19.27
C ARG A 191 -19.35 13.88 -18.96
N LEU A 192 -18.18 14.54 -18.93
CA LEU A 192 -18.08 15.99 -18.74
C LEU A 192 -18.67 16.75 -19.94
N CYS A 193 -18.43 16.30 -21.17
CA CYS A 193 -19.00 16.91 -22.38
C CYS A 193 -20.53 16.79 -22.45
N ARG A 194 -21.14 15.80 -21.80
CA ARG A 194 -22.61 15.67 -21.68
C ARG A 194 -23.23 16.59 -20.63
N THR A 195 -22.43 17.29 -19.83
CA THR A 195 -22.94 18.28 -18.87
C THR A 195 -23.26 19.61 -19.55
N ARG A 196 -24.10 20.44 -18.92
CA ARG A 196 -24.42 21.79 -19.41
C ARG A 196 -23.41 22.84 -18.93
N LEU A 197 -22.12 22.49 -18.88
CA LEU A 197 -21.06 23.43 -18.54
C LEU A 197 -20.77 24.34 -19.73
N ASN A 198 -20.51 25.62 -19.46
CA ASN A 198 -19.98 26.52 -20.49
C ASN A 198 -18.54 26.09 -20.86
N ALA A 199 -18.06 26.53 -22.02
CA ALA A 199 -16.76 26.11 -22.55
C ALA A 199 -15.60 26.31 -21.54
N ARG A 200 -15.56 27.46 -20.85
CA ARG A 200 -14.52 27.75 -19.86
C ARG A 200 -14.53 26.75 -18.70
N ASN A 201 -15.70 26.47 -18.15
CA ASN A 201 -15.87 25.54 -17.04
C ASN A 201 -15.66 24.09 -17.48
N LEU A 202 -15.98 23.75 -18.73
CA LEU A 202 -15.72 22.43 -19.31
C LEU A 202 -14.22 22.18 -19.46
N PHE A 203 -13.45 23.13 -20.03
CA PHE A 203 -12.00 23.01 -20.12
C PHE A 203 -11.35 22.90 -18.74
N GLN A 204 -11.81 23.70 -17.78
CA GLN A 204 -11.32 23.63 -16.40
C GLN A 204 -11.64 22.27 -15.75
N ALA A 205 -12.86 21.76 -15.95
CA ALA A 205 -13.27 20.45 -15.45
C ALA A 205 -12.49 19.30 -16.12
N ILE A 206 -12.21 19.38 -17.42
CA ILE A 206 -11.37 18.38 -18.11
C ILE A 206 -9.95 18.40 -17.53
N ASN A 207 -9.34 19.58 -17.40
CA ASN A 207 -7.99 19.71 -16.86
C ASN A 207 -7.88 19.24 -15.40
N GLN A 208 -8.90 19.49 -14.58
CA GLN A 208 -8.89 19.11 -13.16
C GLN A 208 -9.38 17.69 -12.88
N HIS A 209 -10.34 17.15 -13.64
CA HIS A 209 -11.00 15.89 -13.31
C HIS A 209 -10.78 14.76 -14.32
N ALA A 210 -10.48 15.08 -15.58
CA ALA A 210 -10.20 14.06 -16.58
C ALA A 210 -8.70 13.79 -16.70
N ILE A 211 -7.87 14.84 -16.65
CA ILE A 211 -6.41 14.75 -16.89
C ILE A 211 -5.60 14.58 -15.60
N SER A 212 -6.12 15.01 -14.44
CA SER A 212 -5.49 14.68 -13.15
C SER A 212 -5.62 13.18 -12.89
N LEU A 213 -4.53 12.45 -13.16
CA LEU A 213 -4.32 11.06 -12.75
C LEU A 213 -3.79 11.03 -11.31
#